data_AF-A0A4Q5QC89-F1
#
_entry.id   AF-A0A4Q5QC89-F1
#
_cell.length_a   1.000
_cell.length_b   1.000
_cell.length_c   1.000
_cell.angle_alpha   90.00
_cell.angle_beta   90.00
_cell.angle_gamma   90.00
#
_symmetry.space_group_name_H-M   'P 1'
#
loop_
_entity.id
_entity.type
_entity.pdbx_description
1 polymer ?
#
loop_
_entity_poly.entity_id
_entity_poly.type
_entity_poly.pdbx_seq_one_letter_code
_entity_poly.pdbx_strand_id
1 'polypeptide(L)'
;MNDTATLPDTRTTPTSAINLPDTTVNAREVFGIDIDMQVPAFSVASEHVPEKDPTYKFDRETTLAILAGFAHNRRVLIQGYHGTGKSTHVEQVASRLNW
;
A
#
# COMPACT_ATOMS: atom_id res chain seq x y z
N MET A 1 -31.84 21.03 -25.26
CA MET A 1 -30.68 20.13 -25.26
C MET A 1 -29.54 20.83 -24.55
N ASN A 2 -29.11 20.34 -23.38
CA ASN A 2 -27.77 20.59 -22.85
C ASN A 2 -27.39 19.35 -22.03
N ASP A 3 -26.52 18.55 -22.64
CA ASP A 3 -25.91 17.34 -22.09
C ASP A 3 -24.96 17.73 -20.95
N THR A 4 -25.42 17.59 -19.71
CA THR A 4 -24.53 17.62 -18.55
C THR A 4 -23.76 16.31 -18.48
N ALA A 5 -22.54 16.34 -19.01
CA ALA A 5 -21.55 15.29 -18.83
C ALA A 5 -21.42 14.96 -17.33
N THR A 6 -21.93 13.80 -16.95
CA THR A 6 -21.76 13.24 -15.61
C THR A 6 -20.31 12.77 -15.54
N LEU A 7 -19.44 13.52 -14.87
CA LEU A 7 -18.10 13.06 -14.53
C LEU A 7 -18.24 11.73 -13.77
N PRO A 8 -17.41 10.70 -14.04
CA PRO A 8 -17.44 9.48 -13.27
C PRO A 8 -17.08 9.82 -11.83
N ASP A 9 -18.09 9.76 -10.97
CA ASP A 9 -17.99 9.90 -9.54
C ASP A 9 -17.07 8.78 -9.03
N THR A 10 -15.77 9.08 -8.88
CA THR A 10 -14.78 8.19 -8.30
C THR A 10 -15.09 8.06 -6.81
N ARG A 11 -16.13 7.29 -6.49
CA ARG A 11 -16.55 7.09 -5.11
C ARG A 11 -15.51 6.23 -4.41
N THR A 12 -14.54 6.88 -3.79
CA THR A 12 -13.66 6.29 -2.80
C THR A 12 -14.53 5.62 -1.74
N THR A 13 -14.27 4.34 -1.47
CA THR A 13 -15.09 3.59 -0.50
C THR A 13 -14.79 4.13 0.90
N PRO A 14 -15.82 4.48 1.70
CA PRO A 14 -15.59 4.99 3.06
C PRO A 14 -14.92 3.91 3.91
N THR A 15 -13.91 4.30 4.68
CA THR A 15 -13.07 3.41 5.52
C THR A 15 -13.90 2.52 6.46
N SER A 16 -15.04 3.02 6.96
CA SER A 16 -15.93 2.27 7.85
C SER A 16 -16.55 1.01 7.21
N ALA A 17 -16.58 0.92 5.87
CA ALA A 17 -17.11 -0.22 5.15
C ALA A 17 -16.09 -1.36 4.99
N ILE A 18 -14.80 -1.11 5.22
CA ILE A 18 -13.72 -2.06 4.96
C ILE A 18 -12.94 -2.31 6.26
N ASN A 19 -13.15 -3.46 6.89
CA ASN A 19 -12.56 -3.75 8.21
C ASN A 19 -11.45 -4.81 8.19
N LEU A 20 -11.35 -5.62 7.13
CA LEU A 20 -10.37 -6.69 6.99
C LEU A 20 -9.88 -6.79 5.54
N PRO A 21 -8.59 -7.09 5.31
CA PRO A 21 -8.06 -7.38 3.98
C PRO A 21 -8.85 -8.48 3.29
N ASP A 22 -9.23 -8.27 2.04
CA ASP A 22 -10.06 -9.17 1.24
C ASP A 22 -9.28 -9.84 0.10
N THR A 23 -8.00 -9.51 -0.06
CA THR A 23 -7.12 -10.09 -1.06
C THR A 23 -5.69 -10.26 -0.55
N THR A 24 -4.84 -10.87 -1.36
CA THR A 24 -3.40 -10.97 -1.13
C THR A 24 -2.62 -10.59 -2.38
N VAL A 25 -1.43 -10.04 -2.20
CA VAL A 25 -0.51 -9.76 -3.30
C VAL A 25 0.81 -10.50 -3.11
N ASN A 26 1.45 -10.85 -4.23
CA ASN A 26 2.75 -11.47 -4.21
C ASN A 26 3.87 -10.42 -4.10
N ALA A 27 4.80 -10.61 -3.15
CA ALA A 27 5.89 -9.67 -2.91
C ALA A 27 6.83 -9.50 -4.14
N ARG A 28 7.04 -10.58 -4.91
CA ARG A 28 7.87 -10.56 -6.13
C ARG A 28 7.25 -9.67 -7.19
N GLU A 29 5.95 -9.81 -7.42
CA GLU A 29 5.25 -9.09 -8.49
C GLU A 29 5.09 -7.60 -8.17
N VAL A 30 4.78 -7.28 -6.91
CA VAL A 30 4.42 -5.91 -6.52
C VAL A 30 5.64 -5.07 -6.13
N PHE A 31 6.63 -5.67 -5.47
CA PHE A 31 7.79 -4.96 -4.95
C PHE A 31 9.10 -5.32 -5.65
N GLY A 32 9.10 -6.29 -6.57
CA GLY A 32 10.31 -6.76 -7.24
C GLY A 32 11.26 -7.53 -6.33
N ILE A 33 10.76 -8.03 -5.19
CA ILE A 33 11.57 -8.73 -4.19
C ILE A 33 11.37 -10.23 -4.40
N ASP A 34 12.43 -10.91 -4.83
CA ASP A 34 12.39 -12.34 -5.15
C ASP A 34 12.28 -13.22 -3.89
N ILE A 35 11.04 -13.43 -3.44
CA ILE A 35 10.64 -14.22 -2.28
C ILE A 35 9.22 -14.73 -2.52
N ASP A 36 8.97 -15.96 -2.08
CA ASP A 36 7.63 -16.52 -2.03
C ASP A 36 6.89 -16.04 -0.76
N MET A 37 6.27 -14.86 -0.85
CA MET A 37 5.50 -14.26 0.25
C MET A 37 4.21 -13.62 -0.30
N GLN A 38 3.08 -14.10 0.22
CA GLN A 38 1.77 -13.48 0.04
C GLN A 38 1.51 -12.50 1.19
N VAL A 39 1.10 -11.29 0.85
CA VAL A 39 0.85 -10.21 1.82
C VAL A 39 -0.62 -9.79 1.76
N PRO A 40 -1.34 -9.72 2.90
CA PRO A 40 -2.71 -9.23 2.95
C PRO A 40 -2.82 -7.81 2.40
N ALA A 41 -3.82 -7.58 1.56
CA ALA A 41 -4.08 -6.30 0.90
C ALA A 41 -5.60 -6.08 0.75
N PHE A 42 -5.98 -4.86 0.42
CA PHE A 42 -7.36 -4.53 0.07
C PHE A 42 -7.53 -4.45 -1.45
N SER A 43 -8.64 -4.96 -1.98
CA SER A 43 -8.96 -4.91 -3.41
C SER A 43 -9.31 -3.49 -3.87
N VAL A 44 -9.78 -2.64 -2.96
CA VAL A 44 -10.21 -1.26 -3.21
C VAL A 44 -9.47 -0.30 -2.28
N ALA A 45 -8.97 0.80 -2.83
CA ALA A 45 -8.36 1.87 -2.05
C ALA A 45 -9.42 2.74 -1.35
N SER A 46 -9.14 3.10 -0.09
CA SER A 46 -9.90 4.10 0.67
C SER A 46 -9.26 5.48 0.54
N GLU A 47 -9.88 6.49 1.14
CA GLU A 47 -9.38 7.88 1.16
C GLU A 47 -8.10 8.07 1.98
N HIS A 48 -7.74 7.08 2.80
CA HIS A 48 -6.52 7.11 3.61
C HIS A 48 -5.32 6.44 2.94
N VAL A 49 -5.55 5.73 1.82
CA VAL A 49 -4.47 5.07 1.09
C VAL A 49 -3.56 6.14 0.48
N PRO A 50 -2.24 6.11 0.74
CA PRO A 50 -1.30 7.09 0.19
C PRO A 50 -1.21 7.03 -1.32
N GLU A 51 -0.82 8.15 -1.94
CA GLU A 51 -0.60 8.20 -3.39
C GLU A 51 0.57 7.30 -3.81
N LYS A 52 0.35 6.57 -4.91
CA LYS A 52 1.36 5.70 -5.52
C LYS A 52 2.31 6.50 -6.40
N ASP A 53 3.60 6.50 -6.04
CA ASP A 53 4.68 6.96 -6.92
C ASP A 53 5.22 5.79 -7.75
N PRO A 54 4.96 5.71 -9.07
CA PRO A 54 5.42 4.60 -9.90
C PRO A 54 6.95 4.55 -10.08
N THR A 55 7.66 5.63 -9.74
CA THR A 55 9.13 5.72 -9.87
C THR A 55 9.87 5.37 -8.59
N TYR A 56 9.15 5.14 -7.49
CA TYR A 56 9.73 4.81 -6.20
C TYR A 56 10.54 3.50 -6.26
N LYS A 57 11.75 3.53 -5.70
CA LYS A 57 12.63 2.36 -5.61
C LYS A 57 12.59 1.78 -4.21
N PHE A 58 12.14 0.53 -4.12
CA PHE A 58 12.09 -0.20 -2.85
C PHE A 58 13.47 -0.72 -2.45
N ASP A 59 13.92 -0.31 -1.28
CA ASP A 59 14.98 -1.01 -0.54
C ASP A 59 14.48 -2.38 -0.06
N ARG A 60 15.23 -3.43 -0.41
CA ARG A 60 14.82 -4.82 -0.19
C ARG A 60 14.60 -5.15 1.29
N GLU A 61 15.53 -4.78 2.16
CA GLU A 61 15.52 -5.19 3.57
C GLU A 61 14.41 -4.48 4.34
N THR A 62 14.28 -3.17 4.11
CA THR A 62 13.25 -2.36 4.75
C THR A 62 11.85 -2.80 4.31
N THR A 63 11.67 -3.06 3.01
CA THR A 63 10.39 -3.55 2.49
C THR A 63 10.05 -4.91 3.07
N LEU A 64 10.97 -5.87 3.10
CA LEU A 64 10.73 -7.20 3.70
C LEU A 64 10.30 -7.11 5.16
N ALA A 65 10.94 -6.26 5.96
CA ALA A 65 10.57 -6.06 7.36
C ALA A 65 9.12 -5.56 7.49
N ILE A 66 8.72 -4.59 6.66
CA ILE A 66 7.36 -4.05 6.65
C ILE A 66 6.35 -5.11 6.19
N LEU A 67 6.62 -5.81 5.10
CA LEU A 67 5.73 -6.85 4.57
C LEU A 67 5.52 -7.98 5.59
N ALA A 68 6.56 -8.38 6.32
CA ALA A 68 6.43 -9.35 7.42
C ALA A 68 5.55 -8.80 8.56
N GLY A 69 5.59 -7.49 8.81
CA GLY A 69 4.70 -6.80 9.75
C GLY A 69 3.22 -6.95 9.37
N PHE A 70 2.88 -6.65 8.12
CA PHE A 70 1.52 -6.82 7.57
C PHE A 70 1.09 -8.29 7.55
N ALA A 71 1.94 -9.19 7.05
CA ALA A 71 1.59 -10.61 6.86
C ALA A 71 1.43 -11.38 8.19
N HIS A 72 2.15 -10.99 9.24
CA HIS A 72 2.18 -11.73 10.50
C HIS A 72 1.66 -10.93 11.71
N ASN A 73 1.04 -9.78 11.46
CA ASN A 73 0.55 -8.88 12.51
C ASN A 73 1.63 -8.58 13.57
N ARG A 74 2.83 -8.23 13.09
CA ARG A 74 4.00 -7.92 13.93
C ARG A 74 4.29 -6.43 13.91
N ARG A 75 4.62 -5.88 15.08
CA ARG A 75 5.11 -4.49 15.20
C ARG A 75 6.52 -4.41 14.62
N VAL A 76 6.73 -3.47 13.70
CA VAL A 76 8.01 -3.22 13.03
C VAL A 76 8.50 -1.83 13.42
N LEU A 77 9.77 -1.72 13.81
CA LEU A 77 10.43 -0.44 14.07
C LEU A 77 11.40 -0.13 12.93
N ILE A 78 11.24 1.03 12.31
CA ILE A 78 12.16 1.55 11.29
C ILE A 78 12.86 2.77 11.87
N GLN A 79 14.19 2.73 11.92
CA GLN A 79 15.01 3.81 12.47
C GLN A 79 16.01 4.32 11.42
N GLY A 80 16.32 5.61 11.51
CA GLY A 80 17.30 6.27 10.65
C GLY A 80 17.25 7.78 10.81
N TYR A 81 18.27 8.48 10.31
CA TYR A 81 18.37 9.94 10.39
C TYR A 81 17.17 10.65 9.74
N HIS A 82 16.94 11.92 10.10
CA HIS A 82 15.91 12.74 9.46
C HIS A 82 16.17 12.84 7.94
N GLY A 83 15.10 12.90 7.13
CA GLY A 83 15.22 13.04 5.67
C GLY A 83 15.64 11.79 4.90
N THR A 84 15.75 10.63 5.53
CA THR A 84 16.12 9.35 4.88
C THR A 84 14.94 8.59 4.24
N GLY A 85 13.76 9.22 4.16
CA GLY A 85 12.60 8.63 3.46
C GLY A 85 11.85 7.52 4.21
N LYS A 86 12.05 7.35 5.53
CA LYS A 86 11.36 6.30 6.33
C LYS A 86 9.83 6.33 6.19
N SER A 87 9.22 7.50 6.40
CA SER A 87 7.76 7.65 6.28
C SER A 87 7.30 7.37 4.86
N THR A 88 7.99 7.96 3.87
CA THR A 88 7.72 7.73 2.45
C THR A 88 7.83 6.25 2.08
N HIS A 89 8.78 5.51 2.65
CA HIS A 89 8.91 4.08 2.38
C HIS A 89 7.70 3.30 2.90
N VAL A 90 7.23 3.60 4.11
CA VAL A 90 6.00 2.99 4.67
C VAL A 90 4.78 3.36 3.84
N GLU A 91 4.63 4.63 3.45
CA GLU A 91 3.55 5.12 2.59
C GLU A 91 3.55 4.42 1.23
N GLN A 92 4.72 4.28 0.61
CA GLN A 92 4.82 3.61 -0.68
C GLN A 92 4.53 2.12 -0.56
N VAL A 93 4.89 1.45 0.54
CA VAL A 93 4.43 0.07 0.79
C VAL A 93 2.90 0.02 0.94
N ALA A 94 2.32 0.87 1.79
CA ALA A 94 0.87 0.93 2.02
C ALA A 94 0.08 1.19 0.72
N SER A 95 0.56 2.12 -0.13
CA SER A 95 -0.06 2.43 -1.43
C SER A 95 -0.12 1.23 -2.40
N ARG A 96 0.77 0.24 -2.26
CA ARG A 96 0.76 -0.97 -3.09
C ARG A 96 -0.20 -2.03 -2.57
N LEU A 97 -0.47 -1.99 -1.27
CA LEU A 97 -1.32 -2.93 -0.57
C LEU A 97 -2.74 -2.38 -0.35
N ASN A 98 -3.00 -1.12 -0.75
CA ASN A 98 -4.23 -0.36 -0.47
C ASN A 98 -4.56 -0.25 1.03
N TRP A 99 -3.52 -0.11 1.87
CA TRP A 99 -3.65 0.14 3.31
C TRP A 99 -3.62 1.62 3.66
#